data_AF-A0A7R9VXE1-F1
#
_entry.id   AF-A0A7R9VXE1-F1
#
_cell.length_a   1.000
_cell.length_b   1.000
_cell.length_c   1.000
_cell.angle_alpha   90.00
_cell.angle_beta   90.00
_cell.angle_gamma   90.00
#
_symmetry.space_group_name_H-M   'P 1'
#
loop_
_entity.id
_entity.type
_entity.pdbx_description
1 polymer ?
#
loop_
_entity_poly.entity_id
_entity_poly.type
_entity_poly.pdbx_seq_one_letter_code
_entity_poly.pdbx_strand_id
1 'polypeptide(L)'
;GYQELVNAIIRPPRAQYKEENLGPPAFSFCGRRFTRTDFTLRTKRGLNLQCSHWEPVERTSSRIPVVIYMHGNSSARVEVLPQLSYLLSLGVAVFAFDFAGSGKSDGEYVSLGYFEREDLMCVIAHLRATDVVSTIALWGRSMGAATALM
;
A
#
# COMPACT_ATOMS: atom_id res chain seq x y z
N GLY A 1 19.63 -18.15 -19.29
CA GLY A 1 20.70 -17.25 -19.78
C GLY A 1 20.81 -16.01 -18.90
N TYR A 2 21.90 -15.25 -18.95
CA TYR A 2 22.15 -14.04 -18.11
C TYR A 2 20.96 -13.05 -18.07
N GLN A 3 20.31 -12.84 -19.21
CA GLN A 3 19.13 -11.96 -19.32
C GLN A 3 17.94 -12.43 -18.47
N GLU A 4 17.73 -13.74 -18.34
CA GLU A 4 16.65 -14.30 -17.50
C GLU A 4 16.95 -14.07 -16.02
N LEU A 5 18.23 -14.13 -15.63
CA LEU A 5 18.66 -13.86 -14.25
C LEU A 5 18.43 -12.39 -13.87
N VAL A 6 18.78 -11.46 -14.77
CA VAL A 6 18.52 -10.03 -14.57
C VAL A 6 17.01 -9.78 -14.51
N ASN A 7 16.25 -10.34 -15.46
CA ASN A 7 14.79 -10.21 -15.47
C ASN A 7 14.14 -10.77 -14.20
N ALA A 8 14.66 -11.85 -13.61
CA ALA A 8 14.15 -12.37 -12.34
C ALA A 8 14.30 -11.38 -11.17
N ILE A 9 15.24 -10.42 -11.26
CA ILE A 9 15.48 -9.40 -10.24
C ILE A 9 14.64 -8.15 -10.50
N ILE A 10 14.69 -7.60 -11.73
CA ILE A 10 14.05 -6.32 -12.05
C ILE A 10 12.62 -6.46 -12.59
N ARG A 11 12.22 -7.65 -13.03
CA ARG A 11 10.87 -8.01 -13.52
C ARG A 11 10.38 -9.28 -12.83
N PRO A 12 10.30 -9.28 -11.49
CA PRO A 12 9.76 -10.43 -10.79
C PRO A 12 8.34 -10.74 -11.29
N PRO A 13 7.90 -12.01 -11.24
CA PRO A 13 6.51 -12.34 -11.49
C PRO A 13 5.59 -11.48 -10.61
N ARG A 14 4.59 -10.87 -11.24
CA ARG A 14 3.61 -10.05 -10.52
C ARG A 14 2.68 -10.93 -9.70
N ALA A 15 2.44 -10.53 -8.46
CA ALA A 15 1.40 -11.13 -7.65
C ALA A 15 0.03 -10.95 -8.33
N GLN A 16 -0.64 -12.06 -8.60
CA GLN A 16 -2.01 -12.06 -9.11
C GLN A 16 -2.98 -12.22 -7.95
N TYR A 17 -3.96 -11.32 -7.87
CA TYR A 17 -5.02 -11.37 -6.86
C TYR A 17 -6.29 -10.70 -7.41
N LYS A 18 -7.42 -11.08 -6.85
CA LYS A 18 -8.73 -10.46 -7.10
C LYS A 18 -9.04 -9.46 -5.99
N GLU A 19 -9.89 -8.47 -6.30
CA GLU A 19 -10.32 -7.48 -5.29
C GLU A 19 -11.01 -8.12 -4.08
N GLU A 20 -11.70 -9.25 -4.29
CA GLU A 20 -12.31 -10.06 -3.22
C GLU A 20 -11.27 -10.63 -2.23
N ASN A 21 -10.01 -10.81 -2.66
CA ASN A 21 -8.96 -11.28 -1.76
C ASN A 21 -8.59 -10.24 -0.70
N LEU A 22 -8.86 -8.95 -0.94
CA LEU A 22 -8.66 -7.87 0.04
C LEU A 22 -9.77 -7.82 1.11
N GLY A 23 -10.71 -8.77 1.08
CA GLY A 23 -11.88 -8.82 1.94
C GLY A 23 -13.05 -7.95 1.45
N PRO A 24 -14.13 -7.84 2.23
CA PRO A 24 -15.25 -6.97 1.91
C PRO A 24 -14.89 -5.48 2.05
N PRO A 25 -15.52 -4.58 1.27
CA PRO A 25 -15.28 -3.14 1.36
C PRO A 25 -15.87 -2.50 2.62
N ALA A 26 -16.74 -3.19 3.35
CA ALA A 26 -17.24 -2.74 4.65
C ALA A 26 -17.37 -3.96 5.57
N PHE A 27 -16.90 -3.83 6.81
CA PHE A 27 -16.93 -4.91 7.79
C PHE A 27 -16.85 -4.40 9.23
N SER A 28 -17.20 -5.26 10.16
CA SER A 28 -17.02 -5.01 11.59
C SER A 28 -15.84 -5.83 12.12
N PHE A 29 -14.99 -5.21 12.92
CA PHE A 29 -13.83 -5.85 13.54
C PHE A 29 -13.62 -5.28 14.94
N CYS A 30 -13.44 -6.14 15.95
CA CYS A 30 -13.31 -5.75 17.36
C CYS A 30 -14.37 -4.74 17.85
N GLY A 31 -15.62 -4.91 17.41
CA GLY A 31 -16.75 -4.04 17.80
C GLY A 31 -16.77 -2.66 17.13
N ARG A 32 -15.91 -2.40 16.13
CA ARG A 32 -15.87 -1.16 15.34
C ARG A 32 -16.16 -1.44 13.87
N ARG A 33 -16.72 -0.47 13.15
CA ARG A 33 -16.94 -0.61 11.71
C ARG A 33 -15.79 0.02 10.93
N PHE A 34 -15.40 -0.65 9.87
CA PHE A 34 -14.36 -0.21 8.95
C PHE A 34 -14.87 -0.26 7.52
N THR A 35 -14.34 0.64 6.70
CA THR A 35 -14.56 0.68 5.26
C THR A 35 -13.23 0.69 4.53
N ARG A 36 -13.14 -0.08 3.44
CA ARG A 36 -12.05 -0.05 2.47
C ARG A 36 -12.51 0.74 1.24
N THR A 37 -11.76 1.77 0.89
CA THR A 37 -11.92 2.47 -0.39
C THR A 37 -10.75 2.10 -1.29
N ASP A 38 -11.06 1.62 -2.50
CA ASP A 38 -10.07 1.30 -3.52
C ASP A 38 -10.07 2.40 -4.59
N PHE A 39 -8.89 2.88 -4.95
CA PHE A 39 -8.72 3.94 -5.95
C PHE A 39 -7.32 3.91 -6.56
N THR A 40 -7.11 4.78 -7.54
CA THR A 40 -5.85 4.89 -8.26
C THR A 40 -5.17 6.22 -7.99
N LEU A 41 -3.86 6.21 -7.74
CA LEU A 41 -3.04 7.42 -7.66
C LEU A 41 -2.07 7.49 -8.83
N ARG A 42 -2.01 8.65 -9.49
CA ARG A 42 -1.08 8.87 -10.60
C ARG A 42 0.21 9.49 -10.08
N THR A 43 1.33 8.82 -10.29
CA THR A 43 2.65 9.30 -9.88
C THR A 43 3.17 10.41 -10.80
N LYS A 44 4.23 11.11 -10.39
CA LYS A 44 4.92 12.10 -11.23
C LYS A 44 5.50 11.49 -12.52
N ARG A 45 5.80 10.19 -12.50
CA ARG A 45 6.25 9.41 -13.66
C ARG A 45 5.11 9.00 -14.59
N GLY A 46 3.87 9.40 -14.27
CA GLY A 46 2.68 9.13 -15.07
C GLY A 46 2.10 7.73 -14.90
N LEU A 47 2.58 6.96 -13.92
CA LEU A 47 2.14 5.59 -13.65
C LEU A 47 0.97 5.58 -12.65
N ASN A 48 0.02 4.68 -12.85
CA ASN A 48 -1.09 4.46 -11.94
C ASN A 48 -0.74 3.45 -10.85
N LEU A 49 -0.87 3.84 -9.59
CA LEU A 49 -0.76 2.98 -8.42
C LEU A 49 -2.14 2.52 -7.97
N GLN A 50 -2.35 1.22 -7.78
CA GLN A 50 -3.58 0.68 -7.19
C GLN A 50 -3.50 0.75 -5.66
N CYS A 51 -4.42 1.47 -5.05
CA CYS A 51 -4.42 1.82 -3.63
C CYS A 51 -5.68 1.33 -2.92
N SER A 52 -5.52 0.93 -1.66
CA SER A 52 -6.61 0.56 -0.75
C SER A 52 -6.43 1.28 0.57
N HIS A 53 -7.48 1.96 1.03
CA HIS A 53 -7.49 2.70 2.29
C HIS A 53 -8.57 2.15 3.20
N TRP A 54 -8.17 1.56 4.33
CA TRP A 54 -9.05 1.07 5.39
C TRP A 54 -9.17 2.11 6.49
N GLU A 55 -10.39 2.55 6.74
CA GLU A 55 -10.67 3.62 7.70
C GLU A 55 -11.77 3.20 8.68
N PRO A 56 -11.66 3.59 9.97
CA PRO A 56 -12.77 3.45 10.90
C PRO A 56 -13.92 4.38 10.48
N VAL A 57 -15.13 3.85 10.47
CA VAL A 57 -16.35 4.62 10.20
C VAL A 57 -16.61 5.57 11.38
N GLU A 58 -16.50 5.05 12.60
CA GLU A 58 -16.58 5.86 13.81
C GLU A 58 -15.22 6.46 14.14
N ARG A 59 -15.06 7.77 13.90
CA ARG A 59 -13.87 8.51 14.28
C ARG A 59 -14.06 9.21 15.62
N THR A 60 -13.09 9.06 16.52
CA THR A 60 -13.05 9.78 17.80
C THR A 60 -12.41 11.17 17.70
N SER A 61 -11.74 11.45 16.58
CA SER A 61 -11.04 12.70 16.29
C SER A 61 -11.28 13.07 14.82
N SER A 62 -11.21 14.37 14.51
CA SER A 62 -11.26 14.85 13.11
C SER A 62 -10.09 14.33 12.28
N ARG A 63 -8.94 14.11 12.93
CA ARG A 63 -7.73 13.56 12.32
C ARG A 63 -7.30 12.26 13.00
N ILE A 64 -7.02 11.25 12.21
CA ILE A 64 -6.60 9.91 12.69
C ILE A 64 -5.22 9.53 12.16
N PRO A 65 -4.43 8.73 12.90
CA PRO A 65 -3.17 8.22 12.39
C PRO A 65 -3.42 7.17 11.30
N VAL A 66 -2.50 7.10 10.34
CA VAL A 66 -2.52 6.10 9.27
C VAL A 66 -1.19 5.35 9.20
N VAL A 67 -1.26 4.03 9.01
CA VAL A 67 -0.10 3.20 8.71
C VAL A 67 -0.08 2.92 7.20
N ILE A 68 0.96 3.37 6.52
CA ILE A 68 1.22 3.00 5.12
C ILE A 68 1.99 1.69 5.11
N TYR A 69 1.35 0.63 4.65
CA TYR A 69 1.96 -0.67 4.44
C TYR A 69 2.53 -0.79 3.02
N MET A 70 3.81 -1.15 2.95
CA MET A 70 4.57 -1.31 1.71
C MET A 70 5.01 -2.77 1.57
N HIS A 71 4.52 -3.43 0.53
CA HIS A 71 4.72 -4.85 0.29
C HIS A 71 6.18 -5.17 -0.12
N GLY A 72 6.53 -6.46 -0.05
CA GLY A 72 7.84 -6.96 -0.48
C GLY A 72 7.97 -7.11 -1.99
N ASN A 73 9.16 -7.50 -2.44
CA ASN A 73 9.36 -7.82 -3.85
C ASN A 73 8.44 -8.97 -4.31
N SER A 74 8.00 -8.96 -5.57
CA SER A 74 7.10 -9.96 -6.15
C SER A 74 5.71 -10.06 -5.49
N SER A 75 5.30 -9.04 -4.74
CA SER A 75 4.06 -9.01 -3.96
C SER A 75 3.12 -7.89 -4.42
N ALA A 76 2.10 -7.62 -3.61
CA ALA A 76 1.06 -6.61 -3.84
C ALA A 76 0.45 -6.14 -2.51
N ARG A 77 -0.44 -5.14 -2.55
CA ARG A 77 -1.18 -4.56 -1.42
C ARG A 77 -1.94 -5.58 -0.59
N VAL A 78 -2.29 -6.73 -1.16
CA VAL A 78 -2.92 -7.87 -0.47
C VAL A 78 -2.04 -8.45 0.65
N GLU A 79 -0.72 -8.22 0.62
CA GLU A 79 0.21 -8.67 1.66
C GLU A 79 -0.06 -8.04 3.04
N VAL A 80 -0.82 -6.94 3.11
CA VAL A 80 -1.17 -6.27 4.38
C VAL A 80 -2.14 -7.07 5.26
N LEU A 81 -2.88 -8.04 4.69
CA LEU A 81 -4.01 -8.68 5.37
C LEU A 81 -3.65 -9.34 6.71
N PRO A 82 -2.52 -10.06 6.86
CA PRO A 82 -2.14 -10.63 8.16
C PRO A 82 -1.88 -9.57 9.24
N GLN A 83 -1.43 -8.37 8.86
CA GLN A 83 -1.15 -7.26 9.78
C GLN A 83 -2.40 -6.40 10.03
N LEU A 84 -3.37 -6.44 9.12
CA LEU A 84 -4.57 -5.61 9.17
C LEU A 84 -5.36 -5.83 10.47
N SER A 85 -5.48 -7.07 10.95
CA SER A 85 -6.17 -7.38 12.21
C SER A 85 -5.55 -6.65 13.40
N TYR A 86 -4.22 -6.69 13.53
CA TYR A 86 -3.51 -5.99 14.59
C TYR A 86 -3.67 -4.47 14.46
N LEU A 87 -3.46 -3.92 13.27
CA LEU A 87 -3.52 -2.48 13.04
C LEU A 87 -4.93 -1.92 13.29
N LEU A 88 -5.97 -2.56 12.74
CA LEU A 88 -7.35 -2.11 12.92
C LEU A 88 -7.82 -2.23 14.38
N SER A 89 -7.29 -3.19 15.15
CA SER A 89 -7.58 -3.30 16.59
C SER A 89 -7.14 -2.05 17.37
N LEU A 90 -6.09 -1.36 16.90
CA LEU A 90 -5.61 -0.10 17.49
C LEU A 90 -6.48 1.12 17.10
N GLY A 91 -7.41 0.96 16.14
CA GLY A 91 -8.26 2.03 15.64
C GLY A 91 -7.55 3.02 14.70
N VAL A 92 -6.40 2.63 14.16
CA VAL A 92 -5.69 3.44 13.16
C VAL A 92 -6.22 3.13 11.76
N ALA A 93 -6.10 4.09 10.86
CA ALA A 93 -6.31 3.82 9.43
C ALA A 93 -5.12 3.04 8.87
N VAL A 94 -5.36 2.26 7.81
CA VAL A 94 -4.31 1.51 7.12
C VAL A 94 -4.40 1.83 5.64
N PHE A 95 -3.27 2.11 5.02
CA PHE A 95 -3.16 2.36 3.60
C PHE A 95 -2.19 1.36 2.99
N ALA A 96 -2.59 0.66 1.94
CA ALA A 96 -1.68 -0.21 1.19
C ALA A 96 -1.82 0.07 -0.30
N PHE A 97 -0.74 -0.11 -1.04
CA PHE A 97 -0.73 0.10 -2.48
C PHE A 97 0.22 -0.86 -3.16
N ASP A 98 -0.05 -1.12 -4.44
CA ASP A 98 0.85 -1.85 -5.33
C ASP A 98 1.92 -0.85 -5.84
N PHE A 99 3.20 -1.10 -5.58
CA PHE A 99 4.27 -0.31 -6.18
C PHE A 99 4.21 -0.37 -7.72
N ALA A 100 4.77 0.64 -8.40
CA ALA A 100 4.94 0.54 -9.85
C ALA A 100 5.74 -0.73 -10.21
N GLY A 101 5.33 -1.44 -11.26
CA GLY A 101 5.91 -2.73 -11.63
C GLY A 101 5.32 -3.93 -10.88
N SER A 102 4.47 -3.73 -9.87
CA SER A 102 3.95 -4.77 -8.99
C SER A 102 2.43 -4.89 -9.03
N GLY A 103 1.92 -6.07 -8.67
CA GLY A 103 0.47 -6.35 -8.60
C GLY A 103 -0.30 -5.85 -9.83
N LYS A 104 -1.27 -4.99 -9.58
CA LYS A 104 -2.16 -4.37 -10.57
C LYS A 104 -1.78 -2.94 -10.97
N SER A 105 -0.68 -2.41 -10.43
CA SER A 105 -0.18 -1.07 -10.80
C SER A 105 0.50 -1.07 -12.17
N ASP A 106 0.59 0.10 -12.78
CA ASP A 106 1.34 0.32 -14.02
C ASP A 106 2.86 0.13 -13.82
N GLY A 107 3.62 0.28 -14.90
CA GLY A 107 5.08 0.09 -14.93
C GLY A 107 5.44 -1.31 -15.43
N GLU A 108 6.73 -1.58 -15.62
CA GLU A 108 7.21 -2.89 -16.10
C GLU A 108 8.29 -3.48 -15.18
N TYR A 109 8.97 -2.62 -14.41
CA TYR A 109 10.14 -2.96 -13.62
C TYR A 109 10.00 -2.44 -12.19
N VAL A 110 10.62 -3.16 -11.26
CA VAL A 110 10.90 -2.68 -9.90
C VAL A 110 12.38 -2.32 -9.78
N SER A 111 12.69 -1.37 -8.91
CA SER A 111 14.07 -0.89 -8.66
C SER A 111 14.57 -1.13 -7.25
N LEU A 112 13.87 -2.01 -6.51
CA LEU A 112 14.21 -2.41 -5.15
C LEU A 112 14.32 -1.23 -4.16
N GLY A 113 13.59 -0.15 -4.43
CA GLY A 113 13.40 0.99 -3.57
C GLY A 113 13.70 2.35 -4.22
N TYR A 114 14.52 2.41 -5.28
CA TYR A 114 14.99 3.68 -5.85
C TYR A 114 13.87 4.55 -6.46
N PHE A 115 12.98 3.95 -7.25
CA PHE A 115 11.78 4.59 -7.78
C PHE A 115 10.59 4.39 -6.86
N GLU A 116 10.55 3.30 -6.10
CA GLU A 116 9.48 3.02 -5.14
C GLU A 116 9.37 4.12 -4.06
N ARG A 117 10.48 4.83 -3.74
CA ARG A 117 10.42 6.02 -2.88
C ARG A 117 9.58 7.15 -3.48
N GLU A 118 9.58 7.31 -4.80
CA GLU A 118 8.75 8.33 -5.47
C GLU A 118 7.27 7.95 -5.45
N ASP A 119 6.97 6.66 -5.58
CA ASP A 119 5.62 6.12 -5.40
C ASP A 119 5.12 6.38 -3.97
N LEU A 120 5.97 6.10 -2.96
CA LEU A 120 5.67 6.41 -1.56
C LEU A 120 5.44 7.91 -1.34
N MET A 121 6.28 8.78 -1.93
CA MET A 121 6.09 10.22 -1.82
C MET A 121 4.77 10.70 -2.44
N CYS A 122 4.31 10.06 -3.52
CA CYS A 122 2.98 10.31 -4.10
C CYS A 122 1.86 9.96 -3.10
N VAL A 123 1.95 8.80 -2.46
CA VAL A 123 1.00 8.35 -1.44
C VAL A 123 0.98 9.28 -0.23
N ILE A 124 2.17 9.66 0.28
CA ILE A 124 2.28 10.59 1.42
C ILE A 124 1.66 11.94 1.06
N ALA A 125 1.95 12.48 -0.12
CA ALA A 125 1.38 13.75 -0.57
C ALA A 125 -0.15 13.68 -0.67
N HIS A 126 -0.69 12.58 -1.23
CA HIS A 126 -2.13 12.34 -1.26
C HIS A 126 -2.74 12.32 0.13
N LEU A 127 -2.20 11.52 1.05
CA LEU A 127 -2.72 11.39 2.41
C LEU A 127 -2.65 12.71 3.19
N ARG A 128 -1.59 13.51 2.99
CA ARG A 128 -1.48 14.85 3.60
C ARG A 128 -2.49 15.85 3.04
N ALA A 129 -2.83 15.75 1.75
CA ALA A 129 -3.80 16.64 1.11
C ALA A 129 -5.24 16.41 1.58
N THR A 130 -5.55 15.25 2.17
CA THR A 130 -6.91 14.95 2.67
C THR A 130 -7.29 15.71 3.94
N ASP A 131 -6.31 16.28 4.66
CA ASP A 131 -6.46 16.95 5.97
C ASP A 131 -7.12 16.11 7.09
N VAL A 132 -7.40 14.82 6.85
CA VAL A 132 -7.95 13.89 7.86
C VAL A 132 -6.89 13.00 8.51
N VAL A 133 -5.64 13.08 8.06
CA VAL A 133 -4.53 12.27 8.57
C VAL A 133 -3.70 13.09 9.56
N SER A 134 -3.60 12.63 10.82
CA SER A 134 -2.75 13.27 11.83
C SER A 134 -1.28 12.90 11.64
N THR A 135 -0.97 11.62 11.86
CA THR A 135 0.39 11.06 11.79
C THR A 135 0.44 9.96 10.74
N ILE A 136 1.55 9.88 10.01
CA ILE A 136 1.83 8.81 9.07
C ILE A 136 2.92 7.94 9.68
N ALA A 137 2.65 6.66 9.84
CA ALA A 137 3.65 5.65 10.15
C ALA A 137 3.90 4.80 8.91
N LEU A 138 5.15 4.39 8.71
CA LEU A 138 5.56 3.55 7.59
C LEU A 138 5.82 2.13 8.10
N TRP A 139 5.22 1.15 7.44
CA TRP A 139 5.50 -0.26 7.66
C TRP A 139 5.90 -0.89 6.33
N GLY A 140 7.16 -1.29 6.19
CA GLY A 140 7.66 -1.95 4.98
C GLY A 140 8.10 -3.39 5.23
N ARG A 141 7.92 -4.25 4.22
CA ARG A 141 8.58 -5.57 4.17
C ARG A 141 9.63 -5.61 3.06
N SER A 142 10.85 -6.06 3.37
CA SER A 142 11.94 -6.25 2.39
C SER A 142 12.14 -5.00 1.50
N MET A 143 11.79 -5.05 0.22
CA MET A 143 11.78 -3.88 -0.69
C MET A 143 11.01 -2.69 -0.10
N GLY A 144 9.82 -2.91 0.47
CA GLY A 144 9.05 -1.86 1.13
C GLY A 144 9.78 -1.29 2.36
N ALA A 145 10.57 -2.10 3.06
CA ALA A 145 11.39 -1.62 4.19
C ALA A 145 12.58 -0.79 3.72
N ALA A 146 13.26 -1.22 2.65
CA ALA A 146 14.33 -0.44 2.02
C ALA A 146 13.79 0.91 1.53
N THR A 147 12.60 0.92 0.92
CA THR A 147 11.90 2.13 0.48
C THR A 147 11.61 3.08 1.64
N ALA A 148 11.22 2.56 2.80
CA ALA A 148 10.93 3.37 3.99
C ALA A 148 12.16 4.10 4.57
N LEU A 149 13.37 3.62 4.26
CA LEU A 149 14.63 4.16 4.76
C LEU A 149 15.27 5.20 3.82
N MET A 150 14.72 5.40 2.62
CA MET A 150 15.23 6.31 1.59
C MET A 150 14.54 7.66 1.59
#